data_AF-A0A453SXH6-F1
#
_entry.id   AF-A0A453SXH6-F1
#
_cell.length_a   1.000
_cell.length_b   1.000
_cell.length_c   1.000
_cell.angle_alpha   90.00
_cell.angle_beta   90.00
_cell.angle_gamma   90.00
#
_symmetry.space_group_name_H-M   'P 1'
#
loop_
_entity.id
_entity.type
_entity.pdbx_description
1 polymer ?
#
loop_
_entity_poly.entity_id
_entity_poly.type
_entity_poly.pdbx_seq_one_letter_code
_entity_poly.pdbx_strand_id
1 'polypeptide(L)'
;AAVEDDPLPAIDGLRITGEAFPGSELQASGYSSNGTTSCYFEWVRHLEDGSVNYIEGAKQPTYLVTADDVDSLLAIEVQPLDDRKRKGEIVKVYANEQRKITCNPEMKELIEKILSIGHVSYEVLLPVKFINMWDSALLAINREGYSIKYNGRRGVVMTEKFRQATTINIPYGRPTEFSIQSAKGAQYNLKPAKSSPSRDAIVLILRLYRMKALEKSKGRKKGIFFK
;
A
#
# COMPACT_ATOMS: atom_id res chain seq x y z
N ALA A 1 -14.75 -53.40 6.66
CA ALA A 1 -14.46 -52.09 7.26
C ALA A 1 -14.66 -51.05 6.18
N ALA A 2 -15.53 -50.07 6.37
CA ALA A 2 -15.54 -48.90 5.49
C ALA A 2 -14.16 -48.26 5.60
N VAL A 3 -13.51 -48.00 4.47
CA VAL A 3 -12.31 -47.17 4.45
C VAL A 3 -12.79 -45.80 4.90
N GLU A 4 -12.52 -45.43 6.16
CA GLU A 4 -12.66 -44.01 6.54
C GLU A 4 -11.76 -43.25 5.59
N ASP A 5 -12.39 -42.42 4.75
CA ASP A 5 -11.67 -41.61 3.79
C ASP A 5 -10.73 -40.70 4.59
N ASP A 6 -9.43 -40.87 4.38
CA ASP A 6 -8.39 -40.17 5.13
C ASP A 6 -8.61 -38.66 4.97
N PRO A 7 -8.89 -37.92 6.06
CA PRO A 7 -9.40 -36.55 5.97
C PRO A 7 -8.41 -35.64 5.23
N LEU A 8 -8.96 -34.70 4.46
CA LEU A 8 -8.14 -33.70 3.78
C LEU A 8 -7.41 -32.79 4.80
N PRO A 9 -6.20 -32.31 4.45
CA PRO A 9 -5.43 -31.40 5.30
C PRO A 9 -6.25 -30.17 5.67
N ALA A 10 -6.13 -29.72 6.92
CA ALA A 10 -6.89 -28.59 7.46
C ALA A 10 -6.02 -27.67 8.33
N ILE A 11 -6.58 -26.49 8.63
CA ILE A 11 -6.02 -25.52 9.58
C ILE A 11 -7.11 -25.04 10.54
N ASP A 12 -6.85 -25.17 11.83
CA ASP A 12 -7.77 -24.80 12.90
C ASP A 12 -7.32 -23.50 13.57
N GLY A 13 -8.30 -22.69 14.00
CA GLY A 13 -8.04 -21.47 14.77
C GLY A 13 -7.22 -20.42 14.02
N LEU A 14 -7.34 -20.35 12.68
CA LEU A 14 -6.69 -19.33 11.87
C LEU A 14 -7.08 -17.94 12.39
N ARG A 15 -6.08 -17.08 12.61
CA ARG A 15 -6.26 -15.71 13.10
C ARG A 15 -5.15 -14.80 12.58
N ILE A 16 -5.44 -13.51 12.54
CA ILE A 16 -4.45 -12.45 12.28
C ILE A 16 -4.16 -11.71 13.58
N THR A 17 -2.89 -11.49 13.88
CA THR A 17 -2.41 -10.63 14.97
C THR A 17 -1.59 -9.47 14.43
N GLY A 18 -1.53 -8.37 15.16
CA GLY A 18 -0.81 -7.15 14.76
C GLY A 18 -1.75 -5.95 14.60
N GLU A 19 -1.17 -4.77 14.48
CA GLU A 19 -1.93 -3.55 14.27
C GLU A 19 -2.26 -3.37 12.78
N ALA A 20 -3.51 -3.08 12.48
CA ALA A 20 -3.99 -2.92 11.11
C ALA A 20 -3.84 -1.47 10.60
N PHE A 21 -2.65 -0.90 10.75
CA PHE A 21 -2.30 0.46 10.33
C PHE A 21 -1.14 0.42 9.31
N PRO A 22 -1.10 1.33 8.31
CA PRO A 22 0.03 1.44 7.40
C PRO A 22 1.37 1.56 8.14
N GLY A 23 2.32 0.70 7.79
CA GLY A 23 3.64 0.59 8.43
C GLY A 23 3.73 -0.50 9.51
N SER A 24 2.61 -1.11 9.91
CA SER A 24 2.57 -2.20 10.88
C SER A 24 2.55 -3.57 10.20
N GLU A 25 3.21 -4.56 10.80
CA GLU A 25 3.21 -5.94 10.33
C GLU A 25 2.05 -6.74 10.95
N LEU A 26 1.38 -7.49 10.10
CA LEU A 26 0.38 -8.49 10.47
C LEU A 26 0.99 -9.89 10.37
N GLN A 27 0.56 -10.78 11.27
CA GLN A 27 0.96 -12.18 11.31
C GLN A 27 -0.27 -13.06 11.32
N ALA A 28 -0.38 -13.95 10.34
CA ALA A 28 -1.36 -15.04 10.34
C ALA A 28 -0.81 -16.25 11.11
N SER A 29 -1.63 -16.84 11.96
CA SER A 29 -1.29 -18.05 12.73
C SER A 29 -2.49 -18.98 12.86
N GLY A 30 -2.23 -20.28 12.92
CA GLY A 30 -3.23 -21.32 13.11
C GLY A 30 -2.55 -22.66 13.40
N TYR A 31 -3.33 -23.68 13.72
CA TYR A 31 -2.85 -25.01 14.05
C TYR A 31 -3.10 -25.95 12.87
N SER A 32 -2.06 -26.64 12.41
CA SER A 32 -2.21 -27.68 11.40
C SER A 32 -2.98 -28.86 11.96
N SER A 33 -3.90 -29.41 11.16
CA SER A 33 -4.63 -30.64 11.47
C SER A 33 -4.74 -31.51 10.22
N ASN A 34 -5.21 -32.76 10.40
CA ASN A 34 -5.42 -33.73 9.31
C ASN A 34 -4.19 -33.93 8.39
N GLY A 35 -2.98 -34.01 8.96
CA GLY A 35 -1.77 -34.26 8.19
C GLY A 35 -1.24 -33.05 7.38
N THR A 36 -1.72 -31.84 7.64
CA THR A 36 -1.17 -30.62 7.01
C THR A 36 0.33 -30.47 7.30
N THR A 37 1.12 -30.35 6.24
CA THR A 37 2.58 -30.15 6.28
C THR A 37 3.02 -28.79 5.75
N SER A 38 2.19 -28.14 4.92
CA SER A 38 2.47 -26.82 4.34
C SER A 38 1.19 -26.08 4.01
N CYS A 39 1.27 -24.77 3.77
CA CYS A 39 0.14 -23.94 3.37
C CYS A 39 0.51 -23.01 2.21
N TYR A 40 -0.44 -22.75 1.31
CA TYR A 40 -0.40 -21.57 0.45
C TYR A 40 -1.08 -20.40 1.16
N PHE A 41 -0.44 -19.24 1.12
CA PHE A 41 -0.96 -18.00 1.69
C PHE A 41 -1.21 -17.02 0.56
N GLU A 42 -2.32 -16.29 0.60
CA GLU A 42 -2.58 -15.15 -0.27
C GLU A 42 -3.25 -14.02 0.51
N TRP A 43 -2.64 -12.84 0.51
CA TRP A 43 -3.27 -11.63 1.04
C TRP A 43 -4.13 -10.95 -0.04
N VAL A 44 -5.33 -10.53 0.35
CA VAL A 44 -6.34 -9.99 -0.55
C VAL A 44 -6.98 -8.72 0.00
N ARG A 45 -7.30 -7.79 -0.90
CA ARG A 45 -8.07 -6.58 -0.61
C ARG A 45 -9.48 -6.73 -1.16
N HIS A 46 -10.47 -6.58 -0.29
CA HIS A 46 -11.86 -6.43 -0.69
C HIS A 46 -12.21 -4.93 -0.74
N LEU A 47 -12.63 -4.46 -1.91
CA LEU A 47 -13.00 -3.06 -2.14
C LEU A 47 -14.51 -2.84 -1.95
N GLU A 48 -14.91 -1.57 -1.81
CA GLU A 48 -16.33 -1.20 -1.64
C GLU A 48 -17.23 -1.59 -2.81
N ASP A 49 -16.67 -1.68 -4.03
CA ASP A 49 -17.39 -2.08 -5.24
C ASP A 49 -17.60 -3.60 -5.34
N GLY A 50 -17.20 -4.36 -4.32
CA GLY A 50 -17.30 -5.81 -4.26
C GLY A 50 -16.15 -6.55 -4.96
N SER A 51 -15.23 -5.84 -5.61
CA SER A 51 -14.06 -6.46 -6.23
C SER A 51 -13.07 -7.00 -5.19
N VAL A 52 -12.37 -8.07 -5.59
CA VAL A 52 -11.34 -8.73 -4.78
C VAL A 52 -10.03 -8.63 -5.54
N ASN A 53 -9.05 -7.95 -4.94
CA ASN A 53 -7.74 -7.75 -5.50
C ASN A 53 -6.71 -8.58 -4.73
N TYR A 54 -6.17 -9.60 -5.38
CA TYR A 54 -5.03 -10.37 -4.87
C TYR A 54 -3.77 -9.51 -4.87
N ILE A 55 -3.05 -9.50 -3.76
CA ILE A 55 -1.83 -8.70 -3.62
C ILE A 55 -0.67 -9.53 -4.14
N GLU A 56 -0.23 -9.20 -5.36
CA GLU A 56 0.82 -9.95 -6.05
C GLU A 56 2.10 -10.07 -5.21
N GLY A 57 2.56 -11.31 -5.01
CA GLY A 57 3.75 -11.62 -4.22
C GLY A 57 3.51 -11.76 -2.70
N ALA A 58 2.33 -11.40 -2.19
CA ALA A 58 1.97 -11.51 -0.78
C ALA A 58 1.59 -12.94 -0.39
N LYS A 59 2.58 -13.83 -0.46
CA LYS A 59 2.45 -15.28 -0.27
C LYS A 59 3.09 -15.81 1.02
N GLN A 60 3.23 -14.94 2.00
CA GLN A 60 3.81 -15.23 3.31
C GLN A 60 2.74 -15.10 4.40
N PRO A 61 2.90 -15.78 5.55
CA PRO A 61 2.00 -15.62 6.68
C PRO A 61 2.11 -14.21 7.31
N THR A 62 3.20 -13.49 7.04
CA THR A 62 3.38 -12.09 7.44
C THR A 62 3.01 -11.13 6.31
N TYR A 63 2.51 -9.94 6.68
CA TYR A 63 2.20 -8.88 5.74
C TYR A 63 2.40 -7.50 6.34
N LEU A 64 3.16 -6.64 5.65
CA LEU A 64 3.30 -5.25 6.01
C LEU A 64 2.13 -4.45 5.43
N VAL A 65 1.28 -3.90 6.29
CA VAL A 65 0.18 -3.01 5.87
C VAL A 65 0.75 -1.74 5.26
N THR A 66 0.16 -1.28 4.17
CA THR A 66 0.61 -0.14 3.39
C THR A 66 -0.50 0.88 3.18
N ALA A 67 -0.14 2.07 2.69
CA ALA A 67 -1.10 3.08 2.27
C ALA A 67 -2.04 2.62 1.14
N ASP A 68 -1.72 1.52 0.44
CA ASP A 68 -2.58 0.93 -0.61
C ASP A 68 -3.72 0.10 -0.02
N ASP A 69 -3.62 -0.29 1.25
CA ASP A 69 -4.62 -1.08 1.95
C ASP A 69 -5.68 -0.20 2.64
N VAL A 70 -5.39 1.09 2.84
CA VAL A 70 -6.32 2.05 3.47
C VAL A 70 -7.65 2.08 2.73
N ASP A 71 -8.75 2.11 3.50
CA ASP A 71 -10.14 2.06 3.04
C ASP A 71 -10.58 0.71 2.43
N SER A 72 -9.72 -0.31 2.41
CA SER A 72 -10.07 -1.68 2.00
C SER A 72 -10.24 -2.63 3.19
N LEU A 73 -11.01 -3.71 2.99
CA LEU A 73 -11.05 -4.86 3.89
C LEU A 73 -9.91 -5.82 3.53
N LEU A 74 -8.88 -5.86 4.37
CA LEU A 74 -7.72 -6.73 4.17
C LEU A 74 -7.98 -8.11 4.80
N ALA A 75 -7.67 -9.18 4.06
CA ALA A 75 -7.81 -10.55 4.51
C ALA A 75 -6.63 -11.43 4.06
N ILE A 76 -6.50 -12.60 4.69
CA ILE A 76 -5.63 -13.68 4.23
C ILE A 76 -6.46 -14.92 3.91
N GLU A 77 -6.17 -15.54 2.77
CA GLU A 77 -6.65 -16.86 2.37
C GLU A 77 -5.53 -17.88 2.58
N VAL A 78 -5.84 -19.00 3.24
CA VAL A 78 -4.89 -20.07 3.53
C VAL A 78 -5.41 -21.39 3.01
N GLN A 79 -4.64 -22.04 2.13
CA GLN A 79 -4.94 -23.38 1.63
C GLN A 79 -3.91 -24.39 2.19
N PRO A 80 -4.31 -25.30 3.10
CA PRO A 80 -3.43 -26.31 3.66
C PRO A 80 -3.19 -27.47 2.68
N LEU A 81 -2.02 -28.10 2.78
CA LEU A 81 -1.59 -29.25 1.99
C LEU A 81 -0.93 -30.31 2.86
N ASP A 82 -1.15 -31.57 2.51
CA ASP A 82 -0.44 -32.72 3.06
C ASP A 82 0.82 -33.06 2.23
N ASP A 83 1.54 -34.12 2.64
CA ASP A 83 2.72 -34.63 1.96
C ASP A 83 2.42 -35.18 0.55
N ARG A 84 1.20 -35.67 0.33
CA ARG A 84 0.66 -36.13 -0.96
C ARG A 84 0.17 -35.01 -1.88
N LYS A 85 0.30 -33.75 -1.45
CA LYS A 85 -0.18 -32.55 -2.18
C LYS A 85 -1.69 -32.51 -2.38
N ARG A 86 -2.47 -33.25 -1.58
CA ARG A 86 -3.91 -33.03 -1.50
C ARG A 86 -4.16 -31.65 -0.90
N LYS A 87 -5.21 -30.97 -1.37
CA LYS A 87 -5.55 -29.62 -0.97
C LYS A 87 -6.76 -29.66 -0.04
N GLY A 88 -6.65 -28.99 1.09
CA GLY A 88 -7.78 -28.74 1.97
C GLY A 88 -8.67 -27.61 1.49
N GLU A 89 -9.70 -27.34 2.29
CA GLU A 89 -10.55 -26.17 2.14
C GLU A 89 -9.74 -24.88 2.35
N ILE A 90 -10.09 -23.83 1.60
CA ILE A 90 -9.51 -22.51 1.78
C ILE A 90 -10.17 -21.86 3.00
N VAL A 91 -9.36 -21.51 3.99
CA VAL A 91 -9.82 -20.78 5.17
C VAL A 91 -9.46 -19.30 5.01
N LYS A 92 -10.42 -18.41 5.26
CA LYS A 92 -10.27 -16.95 5.14
C LYS A 92 -10.50 -16.26 6.47
N VAL A 93 -9.63 -15.31 6.82
CA VAL A 93 -9.84 -14.41 7.96
C VAL A 93 -9.51 -12.97 7.60
N TYR A 94 -10.26 -12.03 8.17
CA TYR A 94 -10.08 -10.59 7.96
C TYR A 94 -9.19 -9.98 9.04
N ALA A 95 -8.33 -9.05 8.65
CA ALA A 95 -7.65 -8.16 9.57
C ALA A 95 -8.63 -7.14 10.17
N ASN A 96 -8.19 -6.43 11.22
CA ASN A 96 -8.92 -5.32 11.84
C ASN A 96 -10.38 -5.65 12.21
N GLU A 97 -10.66 -6.88 12.67
CA GLU A 97 -12.02 -7.31 13.02
C GLU A 97 -13.02 -7.08 11.88
N GLN A 98 -12.60 -7.34 10.63
CA GLN A 98 -13.41 -7.14 9.43
C GLN A 98 -13.84 -5.67 9.22
N ARG A 99 -13.06 -4.72 9.72
CA ARG A 99 -13.20 -3.30 9.39
C ARG A 99 -12.15 -2.87 8.38
N LYS A 100 -12.43 -1.78 7.68
CA LYS A 100 -11.49 -1.18 6.74
C LYS A 100 -10.19 -0.79 7.44
N ILE A 101 -9.06 -0.96 6.76
CA ILE A 101 -7.78 -0.45 7.23
C ILE A 101 -7.87 1.07 7.34
N THR A 102 -7.36 1.61 8.44
CA THR A 102 -7.33 3.06 8.68
C THR A 102 -5.91 3.50 9.01
N CYS A 103 -5.68 4.81 9.08
CA CYS A 103 -4.41 5.34 9.57
C CYS A 103 -4.42 5.40 11.11
N ASN A 104 -3.25 5.25 11.73
CA ASN A 104 -3.09 5.52 13.15
C ASN A 104 -3.36 7.02 13.47
N PRO A 105 -3.65 7.38 14.73
CA PRO A 105 -4.00 8.76 15.07
C PRO A 105 -2.94 9.81 14.71
N GLU A 106 -1.66 9.49 14.94
CA GLU A 106 -0.53 10.38 14.66
C GLU A 106 -0.40 10.71 13.17
N MET A 107 -0.58 9.69 12.31
CA MET A 107 -0.57 9.87 10.86
C MET A 107 -1.77 10.70 10.39
N LYS A 108 -2.95 10.50 10.99
CA LYS A 108 -4.14 11.31 10.67
C LYS A 108 -3.90 12.79 11.00
N GLU A 109 -3.39 13.08 12.20
CA GLU A 109 -3.09 14.45 12.63
C GLU A 109 -2.06 15.11 11.70
N LEU A 110 -0.99 14.38 11.34
CA LEU A 110 0.00 14.87 10.39
C LEU A 110 -0.64 15.22 9.04
N ILE A 111 -1.45 14.31 8.49
CA ILE A 111 -2.12 14.54 7.20
C ILE A 111 -3.01 15.78 7.28
N GLU A 112 -3.85 15.90 8.32
CA GLU A 112 -4.75 17.04 8.51
C GLU A 112 -4.00 18.36 8.63
N LYS A 113 -2.91 18.39 9.43
CA LYS A 113 -2.03 19.54 9.57
C LYS A 113 -1.43 19.96 8.24
N ILE A 114 -0.90 19.02 7.45
CA ILE A 114 -0.30 19.35 6.16
C ILE A 114 -1.35 19.85 5.17
N LEU A 115 -2.55 19.26 5.15
CA LEU A 115 -3.65 19.70 4.29
C LEU A 115 -4.10 21.14 4.61
N SER A 116 -4.11 21.53 5.88
CA SER A 116 -4.46 22.91 6.28
C SER A 116 -3.40 23.91 5.80
N ILE A 117 -2.11 23.62 5.99
CA ILE A 117 -0.97 24.45 5.53
C ILE A 117 -0.97 24.59 4.00
N GLY A 118 -1.36 23.55 3.26
CA GLY A 118 -1.49 23.59 1.80
C GLY A 118 -0.20 23.32 1.01
N HIS A 119 0.94 23.17 1.69
CA HIS A 119 2.21 22.79 1.09
C HIS A 119 3.14 22.15 2.12
N VAL A 120 4.08 21.33 1.65
CA VAL A 120 5.12 20.70 2.47
C VAL A 120 6.30 20.29 1.59
N SER A 121 7.48 20.17 2.19
CA SER A 121 8.66 19.60 1.54
C SER A 121 9.27 18.52 2.42
N TYR A 122 9.65 17.39 1.80
CA TYR A 122 10.30 16.27 2.46
C TYR A 122 11.63 15.96 1.80
N GLU A 123 12.62 15.62 2.61
CA GLU A 123 13.86 15.06 2.09
C GLU A 123 13.62 13.60 1.71
N VAL A 124 13.99 13.27 0.47
CA VAL A 124 13.82 11.95 -0.11
C VAL A 124 15.11 11.53 -0.78
N LEU A 125 15.24 10.24 -1.02
CA LEU A 125 16.37 9.64 -1.69
C LEU A 125 15.92 9.14 -3.06
N LEU A 126 16.72 9.44 -4.08
CA LEU A 126 16.56 8.94 -5.44
C LEU A 126 17.65 7.91 -5.75
N PRO A 127 17.34 6.82 -6.46
CA PRO A 127 18.36 5.87 -6.88
C PRO A 127 19.29 6.53 -7.91
N VAL A 128 20.59 6.43 -7.68
CA VAL A 128 21.64 6.80 -8.64
C VAL A 128 21.76 5.66 -9.65
N LYS A 129 21.55 5.97 -10.92
CA LYS A 129 21.67 4.98 -11.99
C LYS A 129 23.06 4.32 -11.95
N PHE A 130 23.10 3.01 -12.11
CA PHE A 130 24.30 2.18 -12.30
C PHE A 130 25.20 1.93 -11.08
N ILE A 131 24.89 2.43 -9.87
CA ILE A 131 25.81 2.27 -8.71
C ILE A 131 25.12 1.75 -7.42
N ASN A 132 23.85 1.31 -7.44
CA ASN A 132 23.12 0.89 -6.21
C ASN A 132 23.20 1.91 -5.05
N MET A 133 23.44 3.18 -5.39
CA MET A 133 23.56 4.28 -4.45
C MET A 133 22.27 5.09 -4.45
N TRP A 134 22.06 5.83 -3.36
CA TRP A 134 20.95 6.74 -3.18
C TRP A 134 21.48 8.16 -3.01
N ASP A 135 20.89 9.12 -3.70
CA ASP A 135 21.27 10.53 -3.65
C ASP A 135 20.13 11.38 -3.08
N SER A 136 20.49 12.41 -2.33
CA SER A 136 19.51 13.24 -1.60
C SER A 136 18.79 14.21 -2.53
N ALA A 137 17.49 14.32 -2.33
CA ALA A 137 16.58 15.15 -3.11
C ALA A 137 15.49 15.73 -2.21
N LEU A 138 14.82 16.77 -2.69
CA LEU A 138 13.69 17.40 -2.05
C LEU A 138 12.42 17.12 -2.86
N LEU A 139 11.45 16.49 -2.22
CA LEU A 139 10.08 16.34 -2.71
C LEU A 139 9.24 17.48 -2.13
N ALA A 140 8.89 18.45 -2.95
CA ALA A 140 7.95 19.50 -2.58
C ALA A 140 6.54 19.14 -3.09
N ILE A 141 5.53 19.28 -2.24
CA ILE A 141 4.13 18.97 -2.49
C ILE A 141 3.29 20.20 -2.16
N ASN A 142 2.33 20.55 -3.01
CA ASN A 142 1.35 21.59 -2.74
C ASN A 142 -0.04 21.22 -3.26
N ARG A 143 -1.02 22.10 -3.07
CA ARG A 143 -2.42 21.89 -3.48
C ARG A 143 -2.63 21.56 -4.97
N GLU A 144 -1.70 21.93 -5.85
CA GLU A 144 -1.85 21.75 -7.30
C GLU A 144 -0.92 20.69 -7.89
N GLY A 145 0.17 20.34 -7.22
CA GLY A 145 1.19 19.48 -7.80
C GLY A 145 2.34 19.17 -6.87
N TYR A 146 3.41 18.67 -7.48
CA TYR A 146 4.62 18.25 -6.80
C TYR A 146 5.87 18.53 -7.66
N SER A 147 7.02 18.59 -7.02
CA SER A 147 8.32 18.66 -7.70
C SER A 147 9.36 17.85 -6.96
N ILE A 148 10.28 17.26 -7.71
CA ILE A 148 11.44 16.54 -7.19
C ILE A 148 12.68 17.28 -7.69
N LYS A 149 13.58 17.63 -6.78
CA LYS A 149 14.82 18.34 -7.11
C LYS A 149 15.97 17.69 -6.36
N TYR A 150 17.09 17.42 -7.01
CA TYR A 150 18.28 16.98 -6.26
C TYR A 150 18.75 18.07 -5.32
N ASN A 151 19.29 17.69 -4.18
CA ASN A 151 19.99 18.64 -3.31
C ASN A 151 21.29 19.09 -3.99
N GLY A 152 21.58 20.40 -3.96
CA GLY A 152 22.76 20.98 -4.59
C GLY A 152 22.62 21.25 -6.10
N ARG A 153 23.71 21.08 -6.86
CA ARG A 153 23.85 21.58 -8.24
C ARG A 153 23.18 20.71 -9.33
N ARG A 154 22.64 19.55 -8.98
CA ARG A 154 22.06 18.59 -9.95
C ARG A 154 20.66 18.97 -10.46
N GLY A 155 20.09 20.07 -9.95
CA GLY A 155 18.93 20.73 -10.55
C GLY A 155 17.59 20.02 -10.35
N VAL A 156 16.59 20.47 -11.11
CA VAL A 156 15.22 19.96 -11.04
C VAL A 156 15.12 18.63 -11.77
N VAL A 157 14.67 17.59 -11.08
CA VAL A 157 14.39 16.27 -11.67
C VAL A 157 13.05 16.30 -12.39
N MET A 158 12.04 16.91 -11.75
CA MET A 158 10.72 17.11 -12.34
C MET A 158 9.90 18.15 -11.57
N THR A 159 8.93 18.72 -12.27
CA THR A 159 7.85 19.52 -11.70
C THR A 159 6.58 19.21 -12.47
N GLU A 160 5.50 18.86 -11.76
CA GLU A 160 4.25 18.47 -12.39
C GLU A 160 3.04 18.89 -11.56
N LYS A 161 1.96 19.31 -12.24
CA LYS A 161 0.64 19.45 -11.62
C LYS A 161 -0.04 18.08 -11.56
N PHE A 162 -0.84 17.84 -10.53
CA PHE A 162 -1.62 16.61 -10.42
C PHE A 162 -2.57 16.43 -11.61
N ARG A 163 -2.52 15.25 -12.23
CA ARG A 163 -3.33 14.86 -13.38
C ARG A 163 -3.99 13.51 -13.13
N GLN A 164 -5.01 13.20 -13.92
CA GLN A 164 -5.69 11.90 -13.84
C GLN A 164 -4.72 10.73 -14.06
N ALA A 165 -3.79 10.89 -15.00
CA ALA A 165 -2.76 9.89 -15.32
C ALA A 165 -1.58 9.84 -14.33
N THR A 166 -1.49 10.75 -13.36
CA THR A 166 -0.49 10.65 -12.29
C THR A 166 -0.85 9.46 -11.41
N THR A 167 0.08 8.53 -11.19
CA THR A 167 -0.10 7.40 -10.25
C THR A 167 0.93 7.50 -9.13
N ILE A 168 0.51 7.16 -7.90
CA ILE A 168 1.38 7.12 -6.72
C ILE A 168 1.13 5.76 -6.08
N ASN A 169 2.14 4.90 -6.00
CA ASN A 169 2.00 3.49 -5.59
C ASN A 169 3.16 3.04 -4.68
N ILE A 170 2.91 2.03 -3.87
CA ILE A 170 3.93 1.35 -3.06
C ILE A 170 4.23 0.00 -3.72
N PRO A 171 5.42 -0.21 -4.32
CA PRO A 171 5.76 -1.50 -4.90
C PRO A 171 5.82 -2.58 -3.82
N TYR A 172 5.08 -3.68 -4.02
CA TYR A 172 5.15 -4.84 -3.13
C TYR A 172 6.59 -5.39 -3.09
N GLY A 173 7.03 -5.85 -1.91
CA GLY A 173 8.41 -6.29 -1.69
C GLY A 173 9.44 -5.17 -1.54
N ARG A 174 9.04 -3.89 -1.64
CA ARG A 174 9.92 -2.73 -1.39
C ARG A 174 9.41 -1.91 -0.21
N PRO A 175 9.59 -2.40 1.04
CA PRO A 175 8.95 -1.84 2.23
C PRO A 175 9.41 -0.41 2.58
N THR A 176 10.48 0.09 1.97
CA THR A 176 11.01 1.44 2.24
C THR A 176 10.87 2.41 1.07
N GLU A 177 10.28 1.96 -0.04
CA GLU A 177 10.19 2.74 -1.28
C GLU A 177 8.74 3.00 -1.69
N PHE A 178 8.50 4.14 -2.31
CA PHE A 178 7.29 4.44 -3.06
C PHE A 178 7.65 4.93 -4.45
N SER A 179 6.66 4.94 -5.34
CA SER A 179 6.84 5.38 -6.73
C SER A 179 5.83 6.45 -7.08
N ILE A 180 6.27 7.42 -7.89
CA ILE A 180 5.40 8.37 -8.58
C ILE A 180 5.59 8.16 -10.07
N GLN A 181 4.51 7.84 -10.77
CA GLN A 181 4.47 7.89 -12.23
C GLN A 181 3.86 9.23 -12.67
N SER A 182 4.65 9.99 -13.40
CA SER A 182 4.19 11.22 -14.07
C SER A 182 3.07 10.91 -15.07
N ALA A 183 2.24 11.91 -15.39
CA ALA A 183 1.25 11.77 -16.46
C ALA A 183 1.86 11.55 -17.85
N LYS A 184 3.17 11.75 -17.99
CA LYS A 184 3.94 11.47 -19.22
C LYS A 184 4.51 10.04 -19.25
N GLY A 185 4.23 9.23 -18.23
CA GLY A 185 4.66 7.83 -18.14
C GLY A 185 6.01 7.60 -17.46
N ALA A 186 6.81 8.64 -17.21
CA ALA A 186 8.07 8.51 -16.49
C ALA A 186 7.84 8.17 -15.01
N GLN A 187 8.54 7.15 -14.51
CA GLN A 187 8.45 6.64 -13.14
C GLN A 187 9.65 7.06 -12.29
N TYR A 188 9.38 7.43 -11.04
CA TYR A 188 10.37 7.91 -10.09
C TYR A 188 10.20 7.14 -8.78
N ASN A 189 11.17 6.30 -8.46
CA ASN A 189 11.21 5.57 -7.20
C ASN A 189 11.93 6.42 -6.15
N LEU A 190 11.32 6.51 -4.97
CA LEU A 190 11.69 7.41 -3.91
C LEU A 190 11.71 6.66 -2.58
N LYS A 191 12.64 7.02 -1.72
CA LYS A 191 12.67 6.57 -0.33
C LYS A 191 12.65 7.80 0.59
N PRO A 192 11.80 7.87 1.63
CA PRO A 192 11.87 8.95 2.60
C PRO A 192 13.24 8.96 3.29
N ALA A 193 13.82 10.14 3.51
CA ALA A 193 14.98 10.27 4.38
C ALA A 193 14.59 10.00 5.85
N LYS A 194 15.57 9.71 6.71
CA LYS A 194 15.34 9.43 8.14
C LYS A 194 14.66 10.59 8.89
N SER A 195 14.85 11.81 8.40
CA SER A 195 14.26 13.05 8.93
C SER A 195 12.81 13.27 8.50
N SER A 196 12.32 12.50 7.53
CA SER A 196 10.99 12.66 6.93
C SER A 196 9.98 11.67 7.52
N PRO A 197 8.67 11.96 7.40
CA PRO A 197 7.62 11.02 7.77
C PRO A 197 7.72 9.68 7.03
N SER A 198 6.96 8.70 7.50
CA SER A 198 6.89 7.40 6.86
C SER A 198 6.49 7.51 5.38
N ARG A 199 6.93 6.53 4.59
CA ARG A 199 6.56 6.38 3.18
C ARG A 199 5.05 6.46 3.01
N ASP A 200 4.31 5.74 3.84
CA ASP A 200 2.85 5.65 3.79
C ASP A 200 2.19 7.02 4.04
N ALA A 201 2.68 7.80 5.00
CA ALA A 201 2.19 9.16 5.23
C ALA A 201 2.41 10.06 4.00
N ILE A 202 3.60 10.02 3.39
CA ILE A 202 3.91 10.81 2.18
C ILE A 202 3.01 10.39 1.01
N VAL A 203 2.80 9.08 0.81
CA VAL A 203 1.93 8.55 -0.24
C VAL A 203 0.49 9.00 -0.06
N LEU A 204 -0.04 8.94 1.16
CA LEU A 204 -1.40 9.39 1.47
C LEU A 204 -1.56 10.90 1.24
N ILE A 205 -0.59 11.72 1.67
CA ILE A 205 -0.58 13.17 1.42
C ILE A 205 -0.61 13.47 -0.09
N LEU A 206 0.24 12.81 -0.88
CA LEU A 206 0.27 12.93 -2.34
C LEU A 206 -1.08 12.56 -2.97
N ARG A 207 -1.66 11.43 -2.58
CA ARG A 207 -2.95 10.95 -3.10
C ARG A 207 -4.10 11.88 -2.75
N LEU A 208 -4.15 12.38 -1.52
CA LEU A 208 -5.19 13.31 -1.06
C LEU A 208 -5.10 14.65 -1.79
N TYR A 209 -3.90 15.22 -1.96
CA TYR A 209 -3.75 16.45 -2.76
C TYR A 209 -4.12 16.21 -4.23
N ARG A 210 -3.71 15.09 -4.83
CA ARG A 210 -4.11 14.71 -6.18
C ARG A 210 -5.63 14.64 -6.33
N MET A 211 -6.32 13.94 -5.42
CA MET A 211 -7.77 13.82 -5.41
C MET A 211 -8.44 15.20 -5.37
N LYS A 212 -8.09 16.03 -4.38
CA LYS A 212 -8.66 17.38 -4.20
C LYS A 212 -8.39 18.30 -5.39
N ALA A 213 -7.19 18.22 -5.99
CA ALA A 213 -6.84 19.00 -7.18
C ALA A 213 -7.73 18.63 -8.38
N LEU A 214 -7.99 17.33 -8.58
CA LEU A 214 -8.84 16.84 -9.65
C LEU A 214 -10.31 17.21 -9.46
N GLU A 215 -10.83 17.12 -8.24
CA GLU A 215 -12.20 17.56 -7.90
C GLU A 215 -12.42 19.04 -8.19
N LYS A 216 -11.48 19.90 -7.75
CA LYS A 216 -11.51 21.35 -8.04
C LYS A 216 -11.52 21.63 -9.54
N SER A 217 -10.77 20.87 -10.33
CA SER A 217 -10.72 21.03 -11.79
C SER A 217 -12.04 20.63 -12.46
N LYS A 218 -12.73 19.59 -11.97
CA LYS A 218 -14.05 19.17 -12.46
C LYS A 218 -15.12 20.21 -12.13
N GLY A 219 -15.10 20.78 -10.92
CA GLY A 219 -16.02 21.86 -10.52
C GLY A 219 -15.89 23.11 -11.39
N ARG A 220 -14.65 23.52 -11.71
CA ARG A 220 -14.39 24.62 -12.65
C ARG A 220 -14.94 24.34 -14.05
N LYS A 221 -14.79 23.11 -14.57
CA LYS A 221 -15.34 22.75 -15.88
C LYS A 221 -16.87 22.81 -15.91
N LYS A 222 -17.56 22.35 -14.86
CA LYS A 222 -19.03 22.46 -14.77
C LYS A 222 -19.51 23.93 -14.71
N GLY A 223 -18.75 24.81 -14.07
CA GLY A 223 -19.09 26.25 -13.98
C GLY A 223 -18.88 27.07 -15.26
N ILE A 224 -18.25 26.51 -16.30
CA ILE A 224 -18.04 27.20 -17.59
C ILE A 224 -19.19 26.93 -18.58
N PHE A 225 -19.99 25.88 -18.38
CA PHE A 225 -21.13 25.53 -19.24
C PHE A 225 -22.44 26.27 -18.88
N PHE A 226 -22.38 27.20 -17.93
CA PHE A 226 -23.48 28.13 -17.62
C PHE A 226 -22.94 29.56 -17.73
N LYS A 227 -22.82 30.06 -18.96
CA LYS A 227 -22.71 31.48 -19.26
C LYS A 227 -23.20 31.78 -20.66
#